data_AF-A0A2D6LJF2-F1
#
_entry.id   AF-A0A2D6LJF2-F1
#
_cell.length_a   1.000
_cell.length_b   1.000
_cell.length_c   1.000
_cell.angle_alpha   90.00
_cell.angle_beta   90.00
_cell.angle_gamma   90.00
#
_symmetry.space_group_name_H-M   'P 1'
#
loop_
_entity.id
_entity.type
_entity.pdbx_description
1 polymer ?
#
loop_
_entity_poly.entity_id
_entity_poly.type
_entity_poly.pdbx_seq_one_letter_code
_entity_poly.pdbx_strand_id
1 'polypeptide(L)'
;MAEENKLAQQVLEIVKLTGPVIPTQISKEIGKTSILASALLSELASNNSVKISNVKVGGTPLYYAPGQEEKLQDYIKYLHEKERKAYELLKTEKVLRDKILEPVMRVALRQIKDFAFPLNVQSGNDVEIFWKWYLITNDEAEPKIKQFLEAGAAVQEVKVPEPIKAEKIEPVKEVKTPKPLQGTQKTIEIPKKAVETIPKPKKTVKKDSGEFVKKIMEYFSNSNIEVLERVENKKKTEAEFLINVPSPVGSIKYYCKVKDKKSSNDGDLSTAMVQGQSRNLPVLFLTTGKFTKKATAMLEKEFSNINVKNL
;
A
#
# COMPACT_ATOMS: atom_id res chain seq x y z
N MET A 1 -18.10 -22.20 -13.56
CA MET A 1 -17.90 -21.12 -14.56
C MET A 1 -19.17 -20.29 -14.80
N ALA A 2 -20.32 -20.86 -15.20
CA ALA A 2 -21.53 -20.06 -15.47
C ALA A 2 -22.11 -19.36 -14.22
N GLU A 3 -22.11 -20.03 -13.07
CA GLU A 3 -22.65 -19.49 -11.81
C GLU A 3 -21.75 -18.40 -11.20
N GLU A 4 -20.44 -18.57 -11.32
CA GLU A 4 -19.42 -17.63 -10.84
C GLU A 4 -19.43 -16.32 -11.65
N ASN A 5 -19.57 -16.43 -12.97
CA ASN A 5 -19.72 -15.27 -13.84
C ASN A 5 -21.03 -14.49 -13.54
N LYS A 6 -22.12 -15.19 -13.22
CA LYS A 6 -23.38 -14.55 -12.80
C LYS A 6 -23.22 -13.77 -11.49
N LEU A 7 -22.47 -14.33 -10.52
CA LEU A 7 -22.21 -13.67 -9.25
C LEU A 7 -21.32 -12.44 -9.41
N ALA A 8 -20.29 -12.51 -10.27
CA ALA A 8 -19.44 -11.37 -10.60
C ALA A 8 -20.24 -10.21 -11.25
N GLN A 9 -21.15 -10.53 -12.17
CA GLN A 9 -22.04 -9.51 -12.76
C GLN A 9 -22.94 -8.85 -11.72
N GLN A 10 -23.51 -9.64 -10.81
CA GLN A 10 -24.31 -9.11 -9.70
C GLN A 10 -23.50 -8.16 -8.81
N VAL A 11 -22.26 -8.53 -8.46
CA VAL A 11 -21.36 -7.64 -7.69
C VAL A 11 -21.08 -6.35 -8.45
N LEU A 12 -20.84 -6.43 -9.76
CA LEU A 12 -20.59 -5.25 -10.59
C LEU A 12 -21.79 -4.29 -10.61
N GLU A 13 -23.01 -4.82 -10.72
CA GLU A 13 -24.24 -4.01 -10.66
C GLU A 13 -24.40 -3.30 -9.32
N ILE A 14 -24.13 -3.99 -8.21
CA ILE A 14 -24.15 -3.42 -6.87
C ILE A 14 -23.17 -2.24 -6.77
N VAL A 15 -21.93 -2.42 -7.24
CA VAL A 15 -20.91 -1.35 -7.23
C VAL A 15 -21.37 -0.15 -8.06
N LYS A 16 -21.94 -0.38 -9.25
CA LYS A 16 -22.44 0.68 -10.12
C LYS A 16 -23.58 1.48 -9.49
N LEU A 17 -24.46 0.83 -8.75
CA LEU A 17 -25.60 1.48 -8.07
C LEU A 17 -25.16 2.22 -6.80
N THR A 18 -24.46 1.52 -5.91
CA THR A 18 -24.16 2.01 -4.56
C THR A 18 -22.98 2.99 -4.54
N GLY A 19 -21.99 2.82 -5.42
CA GLY A 19 -20.76 3.62 -5.43
C GLY A 19 -19.56 2.86 -4.88
N PRO A 20 -18.55 3.56 -4.32
CA PRO A 20 -17.40 2.93 -3.70
C PRO A 20 -17.81 2.02 -2.54
N VAL A 21 -17.34 0.78 -2.55
CA VAL A 21 -17.68 -0.26 -1.56
C VAL A 21 -16.46 -0.98 -1.02
N ILE A 22 -16.60 -1.60 0.15
CA ILE A 22 -15.65 -2.58 0.69
C ILE A 22 -16.20 -4.01 0.59
N PRO A 23 -15.33 -5.05 0.57
CA PRO A 23 -15.74 -6.46 0.49
C PRO A 23 -16.80 -6.90 1.52
N THR A 24 -16.78 -6.32 2.73
CA THR A 24 -17.75 -6.67 3.78
C THR A 24 -19.16 -6.15 3.50
N GLN A 25 -19.32 -5.08 2.73
CA GLN A 25 -20.61 -4.58 2.28
C GLN A 25 -21.17 -5.51 1.21
N ILE A 26 -20.36 -5.83 0.19
CA ILE A 26 -20.73 -6.79 -0.85
C ILE A 26 -21.11 -8.14 -0.25
N SER A 27 -20.33 -8.67 0.69
CA SER A 27 -20.60 -9.97 1.30
C SER A 27 -21.96 -10.05 1.98
N LYS A 28 -22.42 -8.93 2.57
CA LYS A 28 -23.75 -8.84 3.20
C LYS A 28 -24.86 -8.84 2.16
N GLU A 29 -24.67 -8.15 1.04
CA GLU A 29 -25.67 -8.07 -0.03
C GLU A 29 -25.81 -9.39 -0.81
N ILE A 30 -24.70 -10.08 -1.10
CA ILE A 30 -24.73 -11.35 -1.85
C ILE A 30 -24.91 -12.58 -0.94
N GLY A 31 -24.93 -12.40 0.39
CA GLY A 31 -25.05 -13.48 1.36
C GLY A 31 -23.89 -14.48 1.33
N LYS A 32 -22.66 -14.02 1.05
CA LYS A 32 -21.44 -14.85 0.96
C LYS A 32 -20.37 -14.37 1.94
N THR A 33 -19.21 -15.01 1.93
CA THR A 33 -18.09 -14.62 2.79
C THR A 33 -17.36 -13.39 2.25
N SER A 34 -16.76 -12.59 3.14
CA SER A 34 -15.93 -11.44 2.73
C SER A 34 -14.70 -11.88 1.91
N ILE A 35 -14.22 -13.11 2.07
CA ILE A 35 -13.10 -13.65 1.27
C ILE A 35 -13.55 -13.82 -0.18
N LEU A 36 -14.73 -14.42 -0.40
CA LEU A 36 -15.29 -14.58 -1.74
C LEU A 36 -15.60 -13.21 -2.38
N ALA A 37 -16.17 -12.29 -1.61
CA ALA A 37 -16.42 -10.92 -2.09
C ALA A 37 -15.11 -10.21 -2.50
N SER A 38 -14.04 -10.34 -1.72
CA SER A 38 -12.72 -9.80 -2.07
C SER A 38 -12.16 -10.44 -3.35
N ALA A 39 -12.32 -11.75 -3.53
CA ALA A 39 -11.87 -12.44 -4.73
C ALA A 39 -12.61 -11.94 -5.98
N LEU A 40 -13.94 -11.86 -5.92
CA LEU A 40 -14.78 -11.36 -7.02
C LEU A 40 -14.45 -9.90 -7.36
N LEU A 41 -14.29 -9.03 -6.37
CA LEU A 41 -13.90 -7.64 -6.58
C LEU A 41 -12.50 -7.50 -7.19
N SER A 42 -11.56 -8.36 -6.79
CA SER A 42 -10.21 -8.39 -7.36
C SER A 42 -10.21 -8.89 -8.81
N GLU A 43 -11.06 -9.86 -9.14
CA GLU A 43 -11.27 -10.34 -10.51
C GLU A 43 -11.87 -9.24 -11.40
N LEU A 44 -12.96 -8.60 -10.94
CA LEU A 44 -13.56 -7.47 -11.64
C LEU A 44 -12.58 -6.31 -11.83
N ALA A 45 -11.69 -6.08 -10.86
CA ALA A 45 -10.64 -5.07 -10.95
C ALA A 45 -9.58 -5.46 -11.99
N SER A 46 -9.19 -6.74 -12.04
CA SER A 46 -8.24 -7.26 -13.03
C SER A 46 -8.79 -7.13 -14.46
N ASN A 47 -10.11 -7.25 -14.62
CA ASN A 47 -10.81 -7.06 -15.89
C ASN A 47 -11.22 -5.60 -16.15
N ASN A 48 -10.69 -4.63 -15.39
CA ASN A 48 -11.00 -3.19 -15.48
C ASN A 48 -12.50 -2.82 -15.36
N SER A 49 -13.35 -3.73 -14.87
CA SER A 49 -14.78 -3.49 -14.67
C SER A 49 -15.05 -2.67 -13.40
N VAL A 50 -14.17 -2.79 -12.42
CA VAL A 50 -14.07 -1.91 -11.24
C VAL A 50 -12.63 -1.44 -11.07
N LYS A 51 -12.42 -0.41 -10.26
CA LYS A 51 -11.12 0.14 -9.89
C LYS A 51 -10.91 -0.02 -8.39
N ILE A 52 -9.64 -0.17 -8.00
CA ILE A 52 -9.22 -0.21 -6.60
C ILE A 52 -8.75 1.19 -6.22
N SER A 53 -9.32 1.74 -5.15
CA SER A 53 -8.93 3.02 -4.57
C SER A 53 -7.79 2.83 -3.56
N ASN A 54 -6.94 3.85 -3.47
CA ASN A 54 -5.91 3.97 -2.44
C ASN A 54 -6.49 4.34 -1.08
N VAL A 55 -7.68 4.97 -1.04
CA VAL A 55 -8.45 5.19 0.19
C VAL A 55 -8.87 3.84 0.78
N LYS A 56 -8.63 3.70 2.08
CA LYS A 56 -8.94 2.48 2.84
C LYS A 56 -9.89 2.78 3.99
N VAL A 57 -10.88 1.91 4.18
CA VAL A 57 -11.76 1.92 5.35
C VAL A 57 -11.39 0.72 6.20
N GLY A 58 -10.91 0.96 7.43
CA GLY A 58 -10.46 -0.11 8.33
C GLY A 58 -9.32 -0.96 7.74
N GLY A 59 -8.42 -0.34 6.98
CA GLY A 59 -7.29 -1.02 6.31
C GLY A 59 -7.66 -1.76 5.02
N THR A 60 -8.94 -1.79 4.65
CA THR A 60 -9.44 -2.45 3.43
C THR A 60 -9.65 -1.41 2.33
N PRO A 61 -9.13 -1.62 1.10
CA PRO A 61 -9.33 -0.66 0.01
C PRO A 61 -10.78 -0.60 -0.45
N LEU A 62 -11.18 0.56 -0.95
CA LEU A 62 -12.46 0.75 -1.63
C LEU A 62 -12.38 0.25 -3.08
N TYR A 63 -13.49 -0.27 -3.57
CA TYR A 63 -13.69 -0.67 -4.95
C TYR A 63 -14.83 0.16 -5.54
N TYR A 64 -14.65 0.69 -6.74
CA TYR A 64 -15.64 1.57 -7.39
C TYR A 64 -15.69 1.31 -8.89
N ALA A 65 -16.82 1.61 -9.54
CA ALA A 65 -16.91 1.51 -10.99
C ALA A 65 -16.28 2.76 -11.65
N PRO A 66 -15.67 2.64 -12.84
CA PRO A 66 -15.21 3.81 -13.60
C PRO A 66 -16.33 4.85 -13.78
N GLY A 67 -16.03 6.14 -13.59
CA GLY A 67 -17.02 7.22 -13.60
C GLY A 67 -17.57 7.59 -12.22
N GLN A 68 -17.21 6.85 -11.16
CA GLN A 68 -17.60 7.14 -9.77
C GLN A 68 -16.49 7.79 -8.93
N GLU A 69 -15.42 8.29 -9.56
CA GLU A 69 -14.26 8.88 -8.88
C GLU A 69 -14.65 10.03 -7.94
N GLU A 70 -15.69 10.80 -8.27
CA GLU A 70 -16.23 11.86 -7.41
C GLU A 70 -16.74 11.35 -6.06
N LYS A 71 -17.35 10.16 -6.05
CA LYS A 71 -17.90 9.56 -4.83
C LYS A 71 -16.82 9.15 -3.82
N LEU A 72 -15.54 9.10 -4.23
CA LEU A 72 -14.43 8.84 -3.31
C LEU A 72 -14.22 10.01 -2.32
N GLN A 73 -14.71 11.21 -2.64
CA GLN A 73 -14.62 12.37 -1.73
C GLN A 73 -15.38 12.14 -0.41
N ASP A 74 -16.42 11.30 -0.40
CA ASP A 74 -17.19 10.97 0.81
C ASP A 74 -16.35 10.20 1.85
N TYR A 75 -15.21 9.67 1.43
CA TYR A 75 -14.32 8.84 2.22
C TYR A 75 -13.05 9.57 2.70
N ILE A 76 -12.92 10.88 2.46
CA ILE A 76 -11.76 11.68 2.91
C ILE A 76 -11.58 11.67 4.43
N LYS A 77 -12.67 11.42 5.18
CA LYS A 77 -12.65 11.30 6.64
C LYS A 77 -11.76 10.17 7.14
N TYR A 78 -11.48 9.17 6.28
CA TYR A 78 -10.60 8.04 6.57
C TYR A 78 -9.13 8.31 6.21
N LEU A 79 -8.83 9.42 5.52
CA LEU A 79 -7.46 9.86 5.27
C LEU A 79 -6.81 10.36 6.55
N HIS A 80 -5.49 10.17 6.66
CA HIS A 80 -4.69 10.74 7.73
C HIS A 80 -4.73 12.27 7.70
N GLU A 81 -4.45 12.91 8.84
CA GLU A 81 -4.56 14.37 8.98
C GLU A 81 -3.73 15.13 7.91
N LYS A 82 -2.50 14.67 7.63
CA LYS A 82 -1.62 15.28 6.64
C LYS A 82 -2.10 15.07 5.21
N GLU A 83 -2.63 13.88 4.90
CA GLU A 83 -3.23 13.54 3.60
C GLU A 83 -4.48 14.39 3.34
N ARG A 84 -5.31 14.61 4.36
CA ARG A 84 -6.48 15.46 4.27
C ARG A 84 -6.10 16.92 4.00
N LYS A 85 -5.07 17.43 4.68
CA LYS A 85 -4.54 18.78 4.42
C LYS A 85 -4.05 18.92 2.98
N ALA A 86 -3.30 17.94 2.48
CA ALA A 86 -2.85 17.91 1.08
C ALA A 86 -4.02 17.87 0.10
N TYR A 87 -5.03 17.06 0.41
CA TYR A 87 -6.26 16.95 -0.37
C TYR A 87 -7.00 18.28 -0.46
N GLU A 88 -7.26 18.96 0.67
CA GLU A 88 -7.99 20.24 0.68
C GLU A 88 -7.21 21.34 -0.07
N LEU A 89 -5.89 21.38 0.12
CA LEU A 89 -5.02 22.31 -0.58
C LEU A 89 -5.08 22.07 -2.09
N LEU A 90 -4.92 20.83 -2.55
CA LEU A 90 -4.97 20.50 -3.97
C LEU A 90 -6.37 20.70 -4.56
N LYS A 91 -7.43 20.42 -3.80
CA LYS A 91 -8.82 20.64 -4.21
C LYS A 91 -9.11 22.12 -4.43
N THR A 92 -8.51 22.99 -3.62
CA THR A 92 -8.68 24.45 -3.68
C THR A 92 -7.86 25.04 -4.84
N GLU A 93 -6.55 24.79 -4.85
CA GLU A 93 -5.62 25.38 -5.83
C GLU A 93 -5.72 24.74 -7.23
N LYS A 94 -6.24 23.51 -7.29
CA LYS A 94 -6.35 22.64 -8.48
C LYS A 94 -5.01 22.16 -9.06
N VAL A 95 -3.95 22.98 -8.95
CA VAL A 95 -2.59 22.63 -9.37
C VAL A 95 -1.61 23.09 -8.28
N LEU A 96 -0.69 22.22 -7.88
CA LEU A 96 0.38 22.54 -6.94
C LEU A 96 1.74 22.19 -7.54
N ARG A 97 2.74 23.05 -7.37
CA ARG A 97 4.12 22.77 -7.81
C ARG A 97 4.87 22.01 -6.72
N ASP A 98 5.39 20.81 -7.00
CA ASP A 98 6.01 19.94 -5.98
C ASP A 98 7.18 20.63 -5.28
N LYS A 99 8.05 21.33 -6.03
CA LYS A 99 9.30 21.91 -5.53
C LYS A 99 9.13 22.95 -4.41
N ILE A 100 8.00 23.66 -4.38
CA ILE A 100 7.72 24.69 -3.37
C ILE A 100 6.97 24.15 -2.14
N LEU A 101 6.50 22.91 -2.20
CA LEU A 101 5.74 22.31 -1.10
C LEU A 101 6.66 21.76 -0.01
N GLU A 102 6.19 21.83 1.23
CA GLU A 102 6.86 21.19 2.36
C GLU A 102 7.03 19.68 2.11
N PRO A 103 8.14 19.05 2.57
CA PRO A 103 8.39 17.63 2.38
C PRO A 103 7.23 16.72 2.81
N VAL A 104 6.58 17.05 3.94
CA VAL A 104 5.42 16.29 4.45
C VAL A 104 4.24 16.36 3.48
N MET A 105 4.01 17.52 2.87
CA MET A 105 2.92 17.70 1.91
C MET A 105 3.18 16.96 0.60
N ARG A 106 4.44 16.93 0.14
CA ARG A 106 4.84 16.12 -1.03
C ARG A 106 4.63 14.64 -0.80
N VAL A 107 4.99 14.13 0.38
CA VAL A 107 4.74 12.73 0.75
C VAL A 107 3.25 12.46 0.81
N ALA A 108 2.46 13.36 1.40
CA ALA A 108 1.01 13.23 1.49
C ALA A 108 0.34 13.18 0.10
N LEU A 109 0.72 14.06 -0.83
CA LEU A 109 0.23 14.06 -2.22
C LEU A 109 0.53 12.74 -2.94
N ARG A 110 1.68 12.12 -2.68
CA ARG A 110 2.04 10.80 -3.22
C ARG A 110 1.17 9.65 -2.68
N GLN A 111 0.57 9.81 -1.50
CA GLN A 111 -0.32 8.80 -0.90
C GLN A 111 -1.77 8.94 -1.40
N ILE A 112 -2.24 10.16 -1.70
CA ILE A 112 -3.62 10.41 -2.15
C ILE A 112 -3.80 10.28 -3.67
N LYS A 113 -3.33 9.18 -4.25
CA LYS A 113 -3.28 8.97 -5.71
C LYS A 113 -4.63 8.95 -6.41
N ASP A 114 -5.71 8.73 -5.66
CA ASP A 114 -7.07 8.80 -6.21
C ASP A 114 -7.49 10.24 -6.53
N PHE A 115 -6.81 11.23 -5.93
CA PHE A 115 -7.16 12.64 -6.02
C PHE A 115 -6.04 13.52 -6.61
N ALA A 116 -4.78 13.09 -6.47
CA ALA A 116 -3.59 13.82 -6.88
C ALA A 116 -2.83 13.10 -8.00
N PHE A 117 -2.80 13.71 -9.18
CA PHE A 117 -2.13 13.18 -10.36
C PHE A 117 -0.84 13.96 -10.64
N PRO A 118 0.34 13.33 -10.63
CA PRO A 118 1.58 14.02 -10.96
C PRO A 118 1.69 14.25 -12.47
N LEU A 119 2.06 15.48 -12.84
CA LEU A 119 2.40 15.92 -14.18
C LEU A 119 3.89 16.28 -14.20
N ASN A 120 4.64 15.62 -15.07
CA ASN A 120 6.05 15.92 -15.27
C ASN A 120 6.18 16.94 -16.40
N VAL A 121 6.60 18.15 -16.05
CA VAL A 121 6.72 19.27 -16.99
C VAL A 121 8.20 19.51 -17.23
N GLN A 122 8.62 19.40 -18.48
CA GLN A 122 9.98 19.68 -18.89
C GLN A 122 10.12 21.17 -19.22
N SER A 123 11.01 21.86 -18.51
CA SER A 123 11.38 23.25 -18.79
C SER A 123 12.88 23.31 -19.04
N GLY A 124 13.28 23.37 -20.31
CA GLY A 124 14.68 23.24 -20.71
C GLY A 124 15.25 21.86 -20.38
N ASN A 125 16.29 21.84 -19.53
CA ASN A 125 16.96 20.61 -19.07
C ASN A 125 16.40 20.03 -17.77
N ASP A 126 15.52 20.75 -17.07
CA ASP A 126 14.96 20.29 -15.80
C ASP A 126 13.55 19.72 -15.99
N VAL A 127 13.27 18.60 -15.30
CA VAL A 127 11.93 18.03 -15.20
C VAL A 127 11.37 18.36 -13.82
N GLU A 128 10.22 19.02 -13.79
CA GLU A 128 9.55 19.42 -12.57
C GLU A 128 8.18 18.74 -12.43
N ILE A 129 7.82 18.40 -11.19
CA ILE A 129 6.54 17.75 -10.89
C ILE A 129 5.52 18.80 -10.48
N PHE A 130 4.36 18.75 -11.12
CA PHE A 130 3.15 19.48 -10.74
C PHE A 130 2.06 18.48 -10.36
N TRP A 131 1.39 18.68 -9.24
CA TRP A 131 0.26 17.90 -8.81
C TRP A 131 -1.02 18.50 -9.37
N LYS A 132 -1.78 17.70 -10.13
CA LYS A 132 -3.06 18.05 -10.72
C LYS A 132 -4.19 17.44 -9.93
N TRP A 133 -5.24 18.21 -9.68
CA TRP A 133 -6.50 17.70 -9.16
C TRP A 133 -7.14 16.71 -10.13
N TYR A 134 -7.71 15.62 -9.61
CA TYR A 134 -8.22 14.54 -10.46
C TYR A 134 -9.41 14.90 -11.35
N LEU A 135 -10.22 15.91 -10.98
CA LEU A 135 -11.39 16.33 -11.76
C LEU A 135 -11.08 17.35 -12.84
N ILE A 136 -9.85 17.88 -12.91
CA ILE A 136 -9.48 18.80 -13.99
C ILE A 136 -8.75 18.05 -15.10
N THR A 137 -8.96 18.50 -16.33
CA THR A 137 -8.27 18.00 -17.52
C THR A 137 -6.84 18.54 -17.60
N ASN A 138 -6.02 17.97 -18.47
CA ASN A 138 -4.67 18.49 -18.68
C ASN A 138 -4.70 19.88 -19.33
N ASP A 139 -5.65 20.11 -20.24
CA ASP A 139 -5.84 21.39 -20.94
C ASP A 139 -6.20 22.53 -19.96
N GLU A 140 -6.94 22.22 -18.90
CA GLU A 140 -7.25 23.17 -17.82
C GLU A 140 -6.07 23.39 -16.85
N ALA A 141 -5.21 22.38 -16.70
CA ALA A 141 -4.03 22.44 -15.82
C ALA A 141 -2.87 23.19 -16.47
N GLU A 142 -2.69 23.05 -17.78
CA GLU A 142 -1.60 23.65 -18.55
C GLU A 142 -1.47 25.17 -18.40
N PRO A 143 -2.53 26.00 -18.52
CA PRO A 143 -2.40 27.45 -18.35
C PRO A 143 -1.99 27.82 -16.92
N LYS A 144 -2.45 27.06 -15.90
CA LYS A 144 -2.03 27.28 -14.50
C LYS A 144 -0.55 26.96 -14.32
N ILE A 145 -0.06 25.88 -14.93
CA ILE A 145 1.35 25.50 -14.91
C ILE A 145 2.20 26.56 -15.60
N LYS A 146 1.78 27.05 -16.78
CA LYS A 146 2.48 28.14 -17.50
C LYS A 146 2.61 29.39 -16.63
N GLN A 147 1.55 29.78 -15.92
CA GLN A 147 1.63 30.89 -14.95
C GLN A 147 2.68 30.65 -13.86
N PHE A 148 2.81 29.42 -13.33
CA PHE A 148 3.85 29.09 -12.33
C PHE A 148 5.28 29.12 -12.90
N LEU A 149 5.45 28.86 -14.19
CA LEU A 149 6.75 28.89 -14.87
C LEU A 149 7.15 30.32 -15.27
N GLU A 150 6.17 31.12 -15.72
CA GLU A 150 6.37 32.51 -16.16
C GLU A 150 6.50 33.49 -14.98
N ALA A 151 5.78 33.27 -13.88
CA ALA A 151 5.81 34.12 -12.68
C ALA A 151 7.07 33.90 -11.79
N GLY A 152 8.21 33.58 -12.41
CA GLY A 152 9.45 33.11 -11.78
C GLY A 152 9.70 33.61 -10.35
N ALA A 153 9.84 32.65 -9.41
CA ALA A 153 10.41 32.82 -8.07
C ALA A 153 9.89 33.99 -7.20
N ALA A 154 8.75 34.61 -7.52
CA ALA A 154 8.08 35.53 -6.61
C ALA A 154 7.24 34.72 -5.63
N VAL A 155 7.84 34.49 -4.47
CA VAL A 155 7.26 34.03 -3.20
C VAL A 155 5.73 34.18 -3.18
N GLN A 156 5.02 33.10 -3.47
CA GLN A 156 3.76 32.86 -2.79
C GLN A 156 4.14 32.12 -1.52
N GLU A 157 4.35 32.88 -0.44
CA GLU A 157 3.92 32.39 0.86
C GLU A 157 2.47 31.98 0.66
N VAL A 158 2.26 30.68 0.49
CA VAL A 158 0.92 30.11 0.62
C VAL A 158 0.51 30.55 2.01
N LYS A 159 -0.37 31.54 2.09
CA LYS A 159 -1.15 31.80 3.29
C LYS A 159 -1.91 30.52 3.52
N VAL A 160 -1.29 29.60 4.28
CA VAL A 160 -2.01 28.65 5.10
C VAL A 160 -3.03 29.54 5.81
N PRO A 161 -4.35 29.38 5.57
CA PRO A 161 -5.31 30.12 6.38
C PRO A 161 -4.88 29.91 7.82
N GLU A 162 -4.67 31.01 8.54
CA GLU A 162 -4.34 30.99 9.96
C GLU A 162 -5.20 29.91 10.61
N PRO A 163 -4.62 29.10 11.52
CA PRO A 163 -5.42 28.16 12.28
C PRO A 163 -6.61 28.95 12.80
N ILE A 164 -7.82 28.54 12.41
CA ILE A 164 -9.05 28.99 13.05
C ILE A 164 -8.73 28.90 14.53
N LYS A 165 -8.66 30.08 15.14
CA LYS A 165 -8.40 30.32 16.54
C LYS A 165 -9.14 29.22 17.27
N ALA A 166 -8.40 28.40 18.04
CA ALA A 166 -8.98 27.34 18.84
C ALA A 166 -10.09 27.96 19.69
N GLU A 167 -11.31 27.89 19.18
CA GLU A 167 -12.47 28.10 19.99
C GLU A 167 -12.45 26.92 20.93
N LYS A 168 -12.28 27.27 22.19
CA LYS A 168 -12.21 26.37 23.32
C LYS A 168 -13.54 25.63 23.35
N ILE A 169 -13.63 24.50 22.65
CA ILE A 169 -14.75 23.59 22.77
C ILE A 169 -14.63 23.03 24.19
N GLU A 170 -15.45 23.55 25.08
CA GLU A 170 -15.72 22.96 26.38
C GLU A 170 -16.01 21.47 26.20
N PRO A 171 -15.56 20.60 27.12
CA PRO A 171 -15.80 19.16 27.01
C PRO A 171 -17.31 18.89 26.97
N VAL A 172 -17.82 18.59 25.78
CA VAL A 172 -19.18 18.10 25.60
C VAL A 172 -19.26 16.75 26.29
N LYS A 173 -20.10 16.73 27.34
CA LYS A 173 -20.46 15.57 28.14
C LYS A 173 -20.77 14.36 27.27
N GLU A 174 -20.11 13.28 27.63
CA GLU A 174 -20.34 11.90 27.21
C GLU A 174 -21.83 11.54 27.36
N VAL A 175 -22.55 11.55 26.24
CA VAL A 175 -23.92 11.00 26.18
C VAL A 175 -23.80 9.48 26.05
N LYS A 176 -24.18 8.84 27.16
CA LYS A 176 -24.41 7.40 27.30
C LYS A 176 -25.42 6.90 26.27
N THR A 177 -25.17 5.71 25.72
CA THR A 177 -26.14 4.63 25.43
C THR A 177 -25.40 3.40 24.88
N PRO A 178 -25.93 2.17 24.97
CA PRO A 178 -26.11 1.38 26.18
C PRO A 178 -25.33 0.04 26.13
N LYS A 179 -25.08 -0.54 27.31
CA LYS A 179 -24.57 -1.92 27.49
C LYS A 179 -25.52 -2.95 26.85
N PRO A 180 -24.98 -4.01 26.22
CA PRO A 180 -25.58 -5.33 26.28
C PRO A 180 -24.96 -6.16 27.42
N LEU A 181 -25.84 -6.92 28.05
CA LEU A 181 -25.66 -7.65 29.30
C LEU A 181 -24.65 -8.79 29.25
N GLN A 182 -24.01 -8.98 30.41
CA GLN A 182 -23.32 -10.19 30.81
C GLN A 182 -24.31 -11.36 30.93
N GLY A 183 -24.08 -12.41 30.15
CA GLY A 183 -24.64 -13.75 30.37
C GLY A 183 -23.54 -14.67 30.90
N THR A 184 -23.75 -15.12 32.13
CA THR A 184 -22.98 -16.08 32.93
C THR A 184 -22.41 -17.28 32.16
N GLN A 185 -21.11 -17.55 32.32
CA GLN A 185 -20.56 -18.90 32.19
C GLN A 185 -19.94 -19.33 33.52
N LYS A 186 -20.54 -20.37 34.09
CA LYS A 186 -20.14 -21.09 35.29
C LYS A 186 -18.80 -21.78 35.06
N THR A 187 -17.89 -21.61 36.01
CA THR A 187 -16.73 -22.46 36.26
C THR A 187 -17.19 -23.91 36.47
N ILE A 188 -16.61 -24.84 35.70
CA ILE A 188 -16.55 -26.26 36.03
C ILE A 188 -15.08 -26.57 36.30
N GLU A 189 -14.77 -26.95 37.53
CA GLU A 189 -13.49 -27.53 37.95
C GLU A 189 -13.44 -29.04 37.72
N ILE A 190 -12.24 -29.61 37.94
CA ILE A 190 -11.82 -31.02 38.10
C ILE A 190 -11.08 -31.58 36.85
N PRO A 191 -9.93 -32.30 36.97
CA PRO A 191 -8.76 -32.13 37.83
C PRO A 191 -7.40 -32.38 37.09
N LYS A 192 -6.28 -32.02 37.73
CA LYS A 192 -4.92 -32.43 37.32
C LYS A 192 -4.66 -33.92 37.63
N LYS A 193 -4.27 -34.71 36.63
CA LYS A 193 -3.49 -35.95 36.79
C LYS A 193 -2.35 -36.01 35.75
N ALA A 194 -1.18 -36.41 36.23
CA ALA A 194 0.07 -36.65 35.51
C ALA A 194 -0.01 -37.97 34.69
N VAL A 195 0.89 -38.43 33.80
CA VAL A 195 2.33 -38.25 33.48
C VAL A 195 2.51 -38.66 31.99
N GLU A 196 3.67 -38.32 31.39
CA GLU A 196 4.43 -39.06 30.33
C GLU A 196 4.81 -38.32 29.02
N THR A 197 5.95 -37.62 29.11
CA THR A 197 7.21 -37.78 28.34
C THR A 197 7.28 -37.90 26.79
N ILE A 198 7.90 -36.84 26.21
CA ILE A 198 8.99 -36.77 25.18
C ILE A 198 8.59 -36.89 23.67
N PRO A 199 9.24 -36.18 22.68
CA PRO A 199 10.27 -35.13 22.72
C PRO A 199 9.95 -33.81 21.98
N LYS A 200 10.58 -32.72 22.45
CA LYS A 200 10.89 -31.50 21.67
C LYS A 200 11.97 -31.77 20.60
N PRO A 201 11.92 -31.17 19.40
CA PRO A 201 13.12 -30.74 18.72
C PRO A 201 13.57 -29.38 19.24
N LYS A 202 14.85 -29.33 19.62
CA LYS A 202 15.57 -28.21 20.22
C LYS A 202 15.88 -27.08 19.22
N LYS A 203 15.87 -25.87 19.78
CA LYS A 203 16.79 -24.74 19.57
C LYS A 203 17.02 -24.26 18.12
N THR A 204 16.31 -23.20 17.74
CA THR A 204 16.89 -22.19 16.84
C THR A 204 17.71 -21.20 17.66
N VAL A 205 19.00 -21.23 17.37
CA VAL A 205 20.08 -20.40 17.88
C VAL A 205 19.73 -18.92 17.75
N LYS A 206 19.86 -18.18 18.85
CA LYS A 206 20.04 -16.73 18.84
C LYS A 206 21.34 -16.46 18.07
N LYS A 207 21.27 -15.79 16.93
CA LYS A 207 22.44 -15.21 16.28
C LYS A 207 22.15 -13.77 15.88
N ASP A 208 23.18 -12.96 16.05
CA ASP A 208 23.18 -11.50 16.04
C ASP A 208 22.53 -10.88 14.80
N SER A 209 21.64 -9.92 15.04
CA SER A 209 21.04 -9.07 14.01
C SER A 209 22.06 -8.22 13.23
N GLY A 210 23.33 -8.18 13.65
CA GLY A 210 24.42 -7.46 12.98
C GLY A 210 25.11 -8.24 11.85
N GLU A 211 25.24 -9.58 11.96
CA GLU A 211 25.98 -10.39 10.98
C GLU A 211 25.20 -10.54 9.66
N PHE A 212 23.87 -10.65 9.76
CA PHE A 212 22.97 -10.79 8.61
C PHE A 212 22.96 -9.54 7.71
N VAL A 213 22.83 -8.35 8.30
CA VAL A 213 22.82 -7.09 7.53
C VAL A 213 24.18 -6.85 6.87
N LYS A 214 25.28 -7.22 7.53
CA LYS A 214 26.62 -7.08 6.96
C LYS A 214 26.80 -7.90 5.67
N LYS A 215 26.32 -9.15 5.64
CA LYS A 215 26.36 -10.00 4.44
C LYS A 215 25.55 -9.43 3.28
N ILE A 216 24.40 -8.81 3.57
CA ILE A 216 23.57 -8.16 2.55
C ILE A 216 24.29 -6.96 1.94
N MET A 217 24.87 -6.11 2.78
CA MET A 217 25.61 -4.93 2.31
C MET A 217 26.86 -5.34 1.52
N GLU A 218 27.56 -6.39 1.93
CA GLU A 218 28.70 -6.94 1.19
C GLU A 218 28.29 -7.47 -0.19
N TYR A 219 27.16 -8.18 -0.28
CA TYR A 219 26.61 -8.60 -1.57
C TYR A 219 26.25 -7.43 -2.48
N PHE A 220 25.63 -6.38 -1.91
CA PHE A 220 25.29 -5.18 -2.68
C PHE A 220 26.54 -4.47 -3.21
N SER A 221 27.57 -4.30 -2.37
CA SER A 221 28.85 -3.71 -2.79
C SER A 221 29.54 -4.53 -3.88
N ASN A 222 29.62 -5.86 -3.73
CA ASN A 222 30.27 -6.73 -4.70
C ASN A 222 29.51 -6.80 -6.04
N SER A 223 28.20 -6.58 -6.01
CA SER A 223 27.34 -6.62 -7.21
C SER A 223 27.09 -5.23 -7.80
N ASN A 224 27.75 -4.19 -7.28
CA ASN A 224 27.53 -2.79 -7.65
C ASN A 224 26.05 -2.36 -7.57
N ILE A 225 25.32 -2.91 -6.61
CA ILE A 225 23.91 -2.61 -6.34
C ILE A 225 23.84 -1.42 -5.40
N GLU A 226 23.16 -0.37 -5.82
CA GLU A 226 22.96 0.84 -5.01
C GLU A 226 21.67 0.69 -4.18
N VAL A 227 21.73 0.99 -2.88
CA VAL A 227 20.56 0.98 -1.99
C VAL A 227 19.94 2.38 -1.95
N LEU A 228 18.72 2.50 -2.46
CA LEU A 228 17.97 3.76 -2.48
C LEU A 228 17.21 4.00 -1.18
N GLU A 229 16.60 2.95 -0.64
CA GLU A 229 15.76 3.05 0.56
C GLU A 229 15.76 1.73 1.33
N ARG A 230 15.69 1.80 2.67
CA ARG A 230 15.38 0.65 3.51
C ARG A 230 13.97 0.81 4.05
N VAL A 231 13.09 -0.13 3.72
CA VAL A 231 11.72 -0.16 4.23
C VAL A 231 11.76 -0.74 5.65
N GLU A 232 11.39 0.07 6.65
CA GLU A 232 11.39 -0.36 8.04
C GLU A 232 10.41 -1.52 8.27
N ASN A 233 10.94 -2.66 8.71
CA ASN A 233 10.16 -3.83 9.10
C ASN A 233 10.51 -4.23 10.54
N LYS A 234 9.47 -4.48 11.35
CA LYS A 234 9.59 -4.86 12.79
C LYS A 234 10.18 -6.26 13.03
N LYS A 235 10.57 -6.99 11.98
CA LYS A 235 11.08 -8.36 12.08
C LYS A 235 12.60 -8.38 11.90
N LYS A 236 13.32 -8.92 12.90
CA LYS A 236 14.79 -8.97 12.89
C LYS A 236 15.39 -9.89 11.82
N THR A 237 14.60 -10.80 11.25
CA THR A 237 15.02 -11.81 10.26
C THR A 237 14.59 -11.49 8.83
N GLU A 238 13.92 -10.35 8.62
CA GLU A 238 13.44 -9.93 7.31
C GLU A 238 13.84 -8.46 7.09
N ALA A 239 14.32 -8.14 5.91
CA ALA A 239 14.63 -6.77 5.53
C ALA A 239 14.08 -6.51 4.13
N GLU A 240 13.59 -5.30 3.90
CA GLU A 240 13.07 -4.88 2.60
C GLU A 240 13.82 -3.62 2.18
N PHE A 241 14.23 -3.59 0.92
CA PHE A 241 15.03 -2.50 0.34
C PHE A 241 14.45 -2.11 -1.01
N LEU A 242 14.62 -0.85 -1.37
CA LEU A 242 14.54 -0.38 -2.73
C LEU A 242 15.97 -0.23 -3.24
N ILE A 243 16.31 -0.92 -4.33
CA ILE A 243 17.67 -0.96 -4.85
C ILE A 243 17.73 -0.62 -6.33
N ASN A 244 18.87 -0.12 -6.79
CA ASN A 244 19.21 0.06 -8.19
C ASN A 244 20.19 -1.06 -8.59
N VAL A 245 19.79 -1.89 -9.54
CA VAL A 245 20.65 -2.95 -10.10
C VAL A 245 21.21 -2.47 -11.44
N PRO A 246 22.54 -2.40 -11.60
CA PRO A 246 23.13 -2.02 -12.87
C PRO A 246 22.86 -3.08 -13.94
N SER A 247 22.47 -2.64 -15.13
CA SER A 247 22.29 -3.49 -16.30
C SER A 247 23.02 -2.89 -17.51
N PRO A 248 23.23 -3.65 -18.60
CA PRO A 248 23.93 -3.15 -19.80
C PRO A 248 23.29 -1.91 -20.43
N VAL A 249 22.00 -1.67 -20.19
CA VAL A 249 21.23 -0.53 -20.74
C VAL A 249 20.94 0.56 -19.70
N GLY A 250 21.57 0.49 -18.52
CA GLY A 250 21.37 1.43 -17.42
C GLY A 250 20.91 0.75 -16.13
N SER A 251 20.61 1.53 -15.09
CA SER A 251 20.20 1.00 -13.78
C SER A 251 18.69 0.77 -13.73
N ILE A 252 18.29 -0.42 -13.25
CA ILE A 252 16.89 -0.79 -13.09
C ILE A 252 16.55 -0.79 -11.60
N LYS A 253 15.43 -0.16 -11.23
CA LYS A 253 14.93 -0.18 -9.84
C LYS A 253 14.27 -1.51 -9.52
N TYR A 254 14.66 -2.11 -8.41
CA TYR A 254 14.13 -3.37 -7.90
C TYR A 254 13.57 -3.21 -6.49
N TYR A 255 12.48 -3.93 -6.23
CA TYR A 255 12.07 -4.22 -4.87
C TYR A 255 12.84 -5.44 -4.36
N CYS A 256 13.67 -5.25 -3.34
CA CYS A 256 14.49 -6.32 -2.78
C CYS A 256 13.93 -6.78 -1.44
N LYS A 257 13.59 -8.07 -1.33
CA LYS A 257 13.18 -8.69 -0.08
C LYS A 257 14.23 -9.70 0.36
N VAL A 258 14.71 -9.53 1.58
CA VAL A 258 15.70 -10.42 2.19
C VAL A 258 15.09 -11.18 3.35
N LYS A 259 15.28 -12.51 3.38
CA LYS A 259 14.90 -13.35 4.52
C LYS A 259 16.07 -14.19 5.04
N ASP A 260 16.37 -14.04 6.32
CA ASP A 260 17.24 -14.95 7.06
C ASP A 260 16.44 -16.19 7.49
N LYS A 261 16.47 -17.24 6.67
CA LYS A 261 15.69 -18.46 6.91
C LYS A 261 16.39 -19.66 6.31
N LYS A 262 16.51 -20.76 7.08
CA LYS A 262 17.15 -22.01 6.64
C LYS A 262 16.53 -22.59 5.36
N SER A 263 15.21 -22.45 5.22
CA SER A 263 14.51 -22.81 3.99
C SER A 263 13.35 -21.87 3.68
N SER A 264 13.35 -21.30 2.48
CA SER A 264 12.30 -20.41 1.96
C SER A 264 11.25 -21.23 1.23
N ASN A 265 9.98 -21.01 1.56
CA ASN A 265 8.84 -21.73 0.97
C ASN A 265 8.15 -20.89 -0.12
N ASP A 266 7.14 -21.48 -0.76
CA ASP A 266 6.30 -20.83 -1.76
C ASP A 266 5.62 -19.56 -1.22
N GLY A 267 5.10 -19.59 0.01
CA GLY A 267 4.49 -18.42 0.64
C GLY A 267 5.46 -17.24 0.80
N ASP A 268 6.74 -17.50 1.09
CA ASP A 268 7.77 -16.46 1.20
C ASP A 268 8.00 -15.75 -0.15
N LEU A 269 8.01 -16.50 -1.25
CA LEU A 269 8.14 -15.99 -2.62
C LEU A 269 6.89 -15.25 -3.07
N SER A 270 5.70 -15.83 -2.86
CA SER A 270 4.42 -15.19 -3.19
C SER A 270 4.26 -13.85 -2.48
N THR A 271 4.66 -13.77 -1.20
CA THR A 271 4.61 -12.51 -0.45
C THR A 271 5.54 -11.46 -1.07
N ALA A 272 6.76 -11.85 -1.45
CA ALA A 272 7.71 -10.95 -2.10
C ALA A 272 7.17 -10.46 -3.46
N MET A 273 6.56 -11.35 -4.23
CA MET A 273 5.98 -11.02 -5.53
C MET A 273 4.79 -10.08 -5.42
N VAL A 274 3.84 -10.34 -4.52
CA VAL A 274 2.69 -9.46 -4.28
C VAL A 274 3.16 -8.06 -3.88
N GLN A 275 4.19 -7.96 -3.04
CA GLN A 275 4.76 -6.67 -2.64
C GLN A 275 5.46 -5.95 -3.80
N GLY A 276 6.18 -6.66 -4.67
CA GLY A 276 6.77 -6.10 -5.88
C GLY A 276 5.74 -5.61 -6.88
N GLN A 277 4.72 -6.44 -7.17
CA GLN A 277 3.60 -6.09 -8.04
C GLN A 277 2.83 -4.88 -7.50
N SER A 278 2.58 -4.82 -6.19
CA SER A 278 1.93 -3.66 -5.55
C SER A 278 2.74 -2.37 -5.70
N ARG A 279 4.06 -2.47 -5.90
CA ARG A 279 4.97 -1.35 -6.12
C ARG A 279 5.29 -1.12 -7.60
N ASN A 280 4.76 -1.95 -8.50
CA ASN A 280 5.09 -2.00 -9.92
C ASN A 280 6.61 -2.08 -10.19
N LEU A 281 7.31 -2.89 -9.40
CA LEU A 281 8.75 -3.08 -9.50
C LEU A 281 9.09 -4.58 -9.65
N PRO A 282 10.12 -4.94 -10.44
CA PRO A 282 10.64 -6.29 -10.46
C PRO A 282 11.22 -6.65 -9.09
N VAL A 283 11.14 -7.94 -8.74
CA VAL A 283 11.48 -8.40 -7.40
C VAL A 283 12.83 -9.09 -7.40
N LEU A 284 13.70 -8.70 -6.47
CA LEU A 284 14.89 -9.45 -6.10
C LEU A 284 14.65 -10.09 -4.73
N PHE A 285 14.68 -11.41 -4.64
CA PHE A 285 14.53 -12.12 -3.38
C PHE A 285 15.86 -12.74 -2.96
N LEU A 286 16.37 -12.32 -1.81
CA LEU A 286 17.62 -12.79 -1.24
C LEU A 286 17.34 -13.64 -0.01
N THR A 287 18.03 -14.77 0.13
CA THR A 287 17.92 -15.62 1.32
C THR A 287 19.26 -16.24 1.68
N THR A 288 19.45 -16.60 2.95
CA THR A 288 20.65 -17.31 3.45
C THR A 288 20.50 -18.83 3.41
N GLY A 289 19.34 -19.34 3.00
CA GLY A 289 19.00 -20.76 3.02
C GLY A 289 18.50 -21.30 1.68
N LYS A 290 18.07 -22.56 1.68
CA LYS A 290 17.67 -23.27 0.45
C LYS A 290 16.17 -23.11 0.15
N PHE A 291 15.80 -23.02 -1.12
CA PHE A 291 14.39 -23.11 -1.52
C PHE A 291 13.85 -24.53 -1.33
N THR A 292 12.58 -24.66 -0.94
CA THR A 292 11.91 -25.98 -0.93
C THR A 292 11.70 -26.47 -2.36
N LYS A 293 11.57 -27.79 -2.56
CA LYS A 293 11.31 -28.38 -3.89
C LYS A 293 10.09 -27.75 -4.58
N LYS A 294 9.06 -27.42 -3.80
CA LYS A 294 7.85 -26.73 -4.28
C LYS A 294 8.14 -25.29 -4.70
N ALA A 295 8.92 -24.54 -3.92
CA ALA A 295 9.32 -23.17 -4.25
C ALA A 295 10.18 -23.11 -5.53
N THR A 296 11.12 -24.03 -5.69
CA THR A 296 11.93 -24.13 -6.92
C THR A 296 11.06 -24.43 -8.15
N ALA A 297 10.12 -25.37 -8.05
CA ALA A 297 9.21 -25.69 -9.15
C ALA A 297 8.30 -24.51 -9.55
N MET A 298 7.90 -23.66 -8.60
CA MET A 298 7.10 -22.46 -8.88
C MET A 298 7.93 -21.32 -9.52
N LEU A 299 9.21 -21.21 -9.19
CA LEU A 299 10.11 -20.24 -9.83
C LEU A 299 10.26 -20.50 -11.32
N GLU A 300 10.32 -21.78 -11.72
CA GLU A 300 10.46 -22.18 -13.13
C GLU A 300 9.15 -22.04 -13.93
N LYS A 301 7.98 -22.11 -13.28
CA LYS A 301 6.68 -22.19 -13.95
C LYS A 301 5.81 -20.93 -13.86
N GLU A 302 5.80 -20.26 -12.71
CA GLU A 302 4.79 -19.24 -12.37
C GLU A 302 5.39 -17.87 -12.04
N PHE A 303 6.68 -17.81 -11.66
CA PHE A 303 7.31 -16.58 -11.20
C PHE A 303 8.41 -16.06 -12.14
N SER A 304 8.06 -15.74 -13.39
CA SER A 304 9.03 -15.19 -14.37
C SER A 304 9.58 -13.80 -14.00
N ASN A 305 8.89 -13.04 -13.14
CA ASN A 305 9.24 -11.67 -12.75
C ASN A 305 9.93 -11.56 -11.37
N ILE A 306 10.40 -12.66 -10.79
CA ILE A 306 11.21 -12.65 -9.55
C ILE A 306 12.61 -13.21 -9.82
N ASN A 307 13.63 -12.41 -9.51
CA ASN A 307 15.01 -12.88 -9.46
C ASN A 307 15.29 -13.38 -8.06
N VAL A 308 15.77 -14.62 -7.93
CA VAL A 308 16.14 -15.20 -6.63
C VAL A 308 17.65 -15.39 -6.51
N LYS A 309 18.21 -15.11 -5.34
CA LYS A 309 19.61 -15.42 -5.04
C LYS A 309 19.76 -15.94 -3.61
N ASN A 310 20.61 -16.94 -3.46
CA ASN A 310 21.06 -17.43 -2.17
C ASN A 310 22.41 -16.77 -1.83
N LEU A 311 22.52 -16.20 -0.63
CA LEU A 311 23.69 -15.51 -0.08
C LEU A 311 24.58 -16.45 0.72
#